data_AF-A0A7W1PIT9-F1
#
_entry.id   AF-A0A7W1PIT9-F1
#
_cell.length_a   1.000
_cell.length_b   1.000
_cell.length_c   1.000
_cell.angle_alpha   90.00
_cell.angle_beta   90.00
_cell.angle_gamma   90.00
#
_symmetry.space_group_name_H-M   'P 1'
#
loop_
_entity.id
_entity.type
_entity.pdbx_description
1 polymer ?
#
loop_
_entity_poly.entity_id
_entity_poly.type
_entity_poly.pdbx_seq_one_letter_code
_entity_poly.pdbx_strand_id
1 'polypeptide(L)'
;MSLPERASLDRTAVERILARAAQLQSTDTGEMPAERMTEAQLVEVGREVGLSPEHLRQALAEERTRVPAAEARDGAMEALVGPALVSASRSVRMASGLALQQLDRWMQGEE
;
A
#
# COMPACT_ATOMS: atom_id res chain seq x y z
N MET A 1 -32.48 22.45 -21.23
CA MET A 1 -31.45 22.82 -20.24
C MET A 1 -30.48 21.66 -20.17
N SER A 2 -29.40 21.72 -20.95
CA SER A 2 -28.45 20.61 -21.11
C SER A 2 -27.56 20.53 -19.87
N LEU A 3 -27.57 19.38 -19.19
CA LEU A 3 -26.63 19.13 -18.09
C LEU A 3 -25.20 19.19 -18.66
N PRO A 4 -24.24 19.84 -17.97
CA PRO A 4 -22.86 19.88 -18.44
C PRO A 4 -22.34 18.45 -18.61
N GLU A 5 -21.70 18.17 -19.74
CA GLU A 5 -20.91 16.95 -19.95
C GLU A 5 -20.01 16.76 -18.73
N ARG A 6 -20.12 15.63 -18.04
CA ARG A 6 -19.33 15.36 -16.84
C ARG A 6 -17.86 15.45 -17.23
N ALA A 7 -17.16 16.43 -16.67
CA ALA A 7 -15.72 16.61 -16.89
C ALA A 7 -14.99 15.29 -16.62
N SER A 8 -14.08 14.92 -17.52
CA SER A 8 -13.19 13.77 -17.32
C SER A 8 -12.41 13.96 -16.02
N LEU A 9 -12.45 12.98 -15.12
CA LEU A 9 -11.68 13.02 -13.89
C LEU A 9 -10.21 12.69 -14.17
N ASP A 10 -9.30 13.53 -13.68
CA ASP A 10 -7.88 13.19 -13.66
C ASP A 10 -7.59 12.07 -12.63
N ARG A 11 -6.42 11.46 -12.76
CA ARG A 11 -6.00 10.34 -11.89
C ARG A 11 -5.97 10.73 -10.41
N THR A 12 -5.50 11.93 -10.10
CA THR A 12 -5.37 12.45 -8.72
C THR A 12 -6.73 12.72 -8.08
N ALA A 13 -7.72 13.14 -8.86
CA ALA A 13 -9.10 13.33 -8.43
C ALA A 13 -9.74 11.98 -8.08
N VAL A 14 -9.54 10.96 -8.93
CA VAL A 14 -10.03 9.59 -8.67
C VAL A 14 -9.46 9.05 -7.35
N GLU A 15 -8.15 9.17 -7.13
CA GLU A 15 -7.50 8.68 -5.91
C GLU A 15 -8.03 9.37 -4.65
N ARG A 16 -8.20 10.69 -4.68
CA ARG A 16 -8.79 11.44 -3.56
C ARG A 16 -10.24 11.02 -3.28
N ILE A 17 -11.04 10.81 -4.34
CA ILE A 17 -12.43 10.37 -4.21
C ILE A 17 -12.51 8.97 -3.60
N LEU A 18 -11.70 8.02 -4.10
CA LEU A 18 -11.64 6.66 -3.55
C LEU A 18 -11.22 6.65 -2.08
N ALA A 19 -10.18 7.41 -1.73
CA ALA A 19 -9.74 7.55 -0.33
C ALA A 19 -10.84 8.15 0.55
N ARG A 20 -11.56 9.17 0.07
CA ARG A 20 -12.66 9.78 0.81
C ARG A 20 -13.85 8.84 0.95
N ALA A 21 -14.20 8.09 -0.09
CA ALA A 21 -15.28 7.11 -0.04
C ALA A 21 -15.01 6.02 1.00
N ALA A 22 -13.76 5.51 1.06
CA ALA A 22 -13.34 4.57 2.10
C ALA A 22 -13.49 5.15 3.51
N GLN A 23 -13.08 6.42 3.72
CA GLN A 23 -13.27 7.09 5.02
C GLN A 23 -14.75 7.22 5.42
N LEU A 24 -15.63 7.55 4.47
CA LEU A 24 -17.06 7.69 4.73
C LEU A 24 -17.71 6.35 5.11
N GLN A 25 -17.37 5.26 4.40
CA GLN A 25 -17.85 3.91 4.72
C GLN A 25 -17.48 3.49 6.16
N SER A 26 -16.26 3.79 6.59
CA SER A 26 -15.81 3.53 7.97
C SER A 26 -16.56 4.36 9.02
N THR A 27 -17.12 5.51 8.65
CA THR A 27 -17.82 6.41 9.58
C THR A 27 -19.31 6.06 9.71
N ASP A 28 -19.96 5.64 8.61
CA ASP A 28 -21.41 5.37 8.54
C ASP A 28 -21.82 4.06 9.24
N THR A 29 -20.92 3.08 9.33
CA THR A 29 -21.27 1.73 9.79
C THR A 29 -21.42 1.64 11.31
N GLY A 30 -20.92 2.61 12.10
CA GLY A 30 -21.10 2.70 13.57
C GLY A 30 -20.51 1.55 14.40
N GLU A 31 -20.22 0.41 13.78
CA GLU A 31 -19.63 -0.79 14.34
C GLU A 31 -18.16 -0.86 13.92
N MET A 32 -17.25 -0.71 14.89
CA MET A 32 -15.96 -1.41 14.79
C MET A 32 -16.30 -2.90 14.90
N PRO A 33 -16.01 -3.67 13.85
CA PRO A 33 -14.62 -3.91 13.53
C PRO A 33 -14.32 -3.62 12.05
N ALA A 34 -13.16 -3.00 11.79
CA ALA A 34 -12.43 -3.36 10.58
C ALA A 34 -12.00 -4.83 10.76
N GLU A 35 -12.94 -5.77 10.60
CA GLU A 35 -12.71 -7.18 10.83
C GLU A 35 -11.93 -7.70 9.64
N ARG A 36 -10.61 -7.52 9.73
CA ARG A 36 -9.55 -8.12 8.93
C ARG A 36 -10.06 -8.87 7.70
N MET A 37 -10.10 -8.19 6.57
CA MET A 37 -10.33 -8.84 5.28
C MET A 37 -9.14 -9.74 4.95
N THR A 38 -9.41 -10.98 4.56
CA THR A 38 -8.37 -11.89 4.06
C THR A 38 -7.86 -11.43 2.70
N GLU A 39 -6.62 -11.77 2.35
CA GLU A 39 -6.05 -11.44 1.03
C GLU A 39 -6.92 -12.00 -0.12
N ALA A 40 -7.50 -13.18 0.06
CA ALA A 40 -8.38 -13.79 -0.93
C ALA A 40 -9.65 -12.96 -1.15
N GLN A 41 -10.27 -12.46 -0.08
CA GLN A 41 -11.43 -11.57 -0.16
C GLN A 41 -11.07 -10.23 -0.82
N LEU A 42 -9.90 -9.66 -0.50
CA LEU A 42 -9.43 -8.42 -1.13
C LEU A 42 -9.26 -8.59 -2.64
N VAL A 43 -8.71 -9.73 -3.08
CA VAL A 43 -8.55 -10.04 -4.50
C VAL A 43 -9.90 -10.19 -5.21
N GLU A 44 -10.89 -10.82 -4.57
CA GLU A 44 -12.23 -10.96 -5.14
C GLU A 44 -12.93 -9.60 -5.28
N VAL A 45 -12.94 -8.78 -4.23
CA VAL A 45 -13.50 -7.41 -4.26
C VAL A 45 -12.80 -6.57 -5.34
N GLY A 46 -11.48 -6.65 -5.42
CA GLY A 46 -10.71 -5.96 -6.44
C GLY A 46 -11.09 -6.39 -7.86
N ARG A 47 -11.35 -7.69 -8.07
CA ARG A 47 -11.82 -8.22 -9.36
C ARG A 47 -13.17 -7.65 -9.75
N GLU A 48 -14.11 -7.55 -8.81
CA GLU A 48 -15.45 -6.99 -9.04
C GLU A 48 -15.42 -5.53 -9.53
N VAL A 49 -14.44 -4.76 -9.07
CA VAL A 49 -14.23 -3.35 -9.50
C VAL A 49 -13.27 -3.20 -10.67
N GLY A 50 -12.84 -4.31 -11.30
CA GLY A 50 -12.02 -4.30 -12.50
C GLY A 50 -10.51 -4.16 -12.28
N LEU A 51 -10.00 -4.41 -11.06
CA LEU A 51 -8.57 -4.49 -10.80
C LEU A 51 -8.01 -5.86 -11.19
N SER A 52 -6.78 -5.89 -11.72
CA SER A 52 -6.10 -7.13 -12.07
C SER A 52 -5.65 -7.88 -10.80
N PRO A 53 -5.93 -9.20 -10.69
CA PRO A 53 -5.45 -10.03 -9.58
C PRO A 53 -3.91 -10.02 -9.47
N GLU A 54 -3.20 -9.92 -10.58
CA GLU A 54 -1.73 -9.84 -10.62
C GLU A 54 -1.23 -8.55 -9.94
N HIS A 55 -1.83 -7.40 -10.28
CA HIS A 55 -1.49 -6.12 -9.66
C HIS A 55 -1.86 -6.07 -8.17
N LEU A 56 -2.97 -6.69 -7.76
CA LEU A 56 -3.36 -6.79 -6.36
C LEU A 56 -2.38 -7.63 -5.55
N ARG A 57 -1.98 -8.80 -6.06
CA ARG A 57 -0.96 -9.64 -5.41
C ARG A 57 0.39 -8.93 -5.30
N GLN A 58 0.77 -8.15 -6.32
CA GLN A 58 1.97 -7.32 -6.24
C GLN A 58 1.85 -6.27 -5.13
N ALA A 59 0.74 -5.53 -5.09
CA ALA A 59 0.50 -4.51 -4.07
C ALA A 59 0.50 -5.11 -2.64
N LEU A 60 -0.08 -6.31 -2.47
CA LEU A 60 -0.04 -7.06 -1.22
C LEU A 60 1.38 -7.46 -0.81
N ALA A 61 2.21 -7.91 -1.77
CA ALA A 61 3.61 -8.21 -1.50
C ALA A 61 4.38 -6.95 -1.07
N GLU A 62 4.14 -5.82 -1.75
CA GLU A 62 4.75 -4.52 -1.42
C GLU A 62 4.33 -4.04 -0.03
N GLU A 63 3.05 -4.12 0.32
CA GLU A 63 2.51 -3.84 1.66
C GLU A 63 3.20 -4.66 2.75
N ARG A 64 3.32 -5.98 2.55
CA ARG A 64 3.91 -6.89 3.52
C ARG A 64 5.39 -6.62 3.78
N THR A 65 6.10 -6.17 2.75
CA THR A 65 7.52 -5.80 2.83
C THR A 65 7.75 -4.33 3.17
N ARG A 66 6.69 -3.56 3.35
CA ARG A 66 6.82 -2.15 3.71
C ARG A 66 7.49 -2.07 5.07
N VAL A 67 8.66 -1.46 5.11
CA VAL A 67 9.27 -1.05 6.38
C VAL A 67 8.35 0.01 6.97
N PRO A 68 7.75 -0.22 8.16
CA PRO A 68 6.98 0.84 8.81
C PRO A 68 7.92 2.03 8.92
N ALA A 69 7.47 3.21 8.44
CA ALA A 69 8.11 4.43 8.87
C ALA A 69 8.11 4.37 10.39
N ALA A 70 9.29 4.42 11.01
CA ALA A 70 9.37 4.40 12.47
C ALA A 70 8.35 5.43 12.95
N GLU A 71 7.39 5.00 13.78
CA GLU A 71 6.42 5.92 14.34
C GLU A 71 7.24 7.04 14.95
N ALA A 72 7.17 8.22 14.34
CA ALA A 72 7.96 9.36 14.79
C ALA A 72 7.60 9.55 16.25
N ARG A 73 8.57 9.38 17.16
CA ARG A 73 8.26 9.66 18.55
C ARG A 73 8.22 11.18 18.60
N ASP A 74 7.04 11.74 18.85
CA ASP A 74 6.86 13.18 18.98
C ASP A 74 7.54 13.66 20.27
N GLY A 75 8.87 13.77 20.24
CA GLY A 75 9.71 14.23 21.31
C GLY A 75 10.53 15.44 20.85
N ALA A 76 10.66 16.44 21.72
CA ALA A 76 11.41 17.66 21.41
C ALA A 76 12.88 17.41 20.98
N MET A 77 13.48 16.29 21.42
CA MET A 77 14.83 15.90 20.98
C MET A 77 14.86 15.32 19.57
N GLU A 78 13.80 14.66 19.12
CA GLU A 78 13.73 14.06 17.77
C GLU A 78 13.67 15.16 16.70
N ALA A 79 13.04 16.30 17.01
CA ALA A 79 13.05 17.48 16.15
C ALA A 79 14.43 18.14 16.01
N LEU A 80 15.33 17.97 16.99
CA LEU A 80 16.67 18.57 16.98
C LEU A 80 17.72 17.65 16.35
N VAL A 81 17.63 16.34 16.60
CA VAL A 81 18.66 15.34 16.24
C VAL A 81 18.25 14.46 15.06
N GLY A 82 16.95 14.36 14.78
CA GLY A 82 16.39 13.49 13.75
C GLY A 82 16.06 12.07 14.28
N PRO A 83 15.45 11.22 13.42
CA PRO A 83 14.99 9.90 13.82
C PRO A 83 16.16 8.94 14.09
N ALA A 84 15.95 8.00 15.01
CA ALA A 84 16.95 6.99 15.36
C ALA A 84 17.24 5.97 14.22
N LEU A 85 16.31 5.83 13.27
CA LEU A 85 16.45 4.95 12.11
C LEU A 85 15.87 5.64 10.87
N VAL A 86 16.66 5.71 9.81
CA VAL A 86 16.18 6.09 8.47
C VAL A 86 16.30 4.87 7.59
N SER A 87 15.19 4.44 7.00
CA SER A 87 15.18 3.37 6.00
C SER A 87 14.60 3.91 4.69
N ALA A 88 15.11 3.40 3.58
CA ALA A 88 14.56 3.64 2.26
C ALA A 88 14.46 2.30 1.54
N SER A 89 13.33 2.06 0.90
CA SER A 89 13.11 0.87 0.06
C SER A 89 12.57 1.29 -1.29
N ARG A 90 12.79 0.45 -2.30
CA ARG A 90 12.31 0.66 -3.66
C ARG A 90 11.94 -0.69 -4.28
N SER A 91 10.82 -0.74 -5.00
CA SER A 91 10.49 -1.88 -5.86
C SER A 91 11.38 -1.91 -7.10
N VAL A 92 12.01 -3.05 -7.37
CA VAL A 92 12.85 -3.31 -8.55
C VAL A 92 12.26 -4.49 -9.32
N ARG A 93 12.06 -4.32 -10.64
CA ARG A 93 11.64 -5.44 -11.50
C ARG A 93 12.83 -6.37 -11.71
N MET A 94 12.67 -7.63 -11.35
CA MET A 94 13.66 -8.66 -11.63
C MET A 94 13.01 -10.02 -11.91
N ALA A 95 13.71 -10.90 -12.61
CA ALA A 95 13.27 -12.29 -12.78
C ALA A 95 13.37 -13.03 -11.45
N SER A 96 12.35 -13.83 -11.11
CA SER A 96 12.27 -14.55 -9.84
C SER A 96 13.48 -15.48 -9.59
N GLY A 97 13.95 -16.19 -10.62
CA GLY A 97 15.14 -17.05 -10.51
C GLY A 97 16.42 -16.28 -10.18
N LEU A 98 16.57 -15.06 -10.73
CA LEU A 98 17.69 -14.18 -10.39
C LEU A 98 17.56 -13.65 -8.95
N ALA A 99 16.35 -13.31 -8.51
CA ALA A 99 16.09 -12.89 -7.13
C ALA A 99 16.52 -13.94 -6.12
N LEU A 100 16.10 -15.20 -6.35
CA LEU A 100 16.42 -16.33 -5.48
C LEU A 100 17.93 -16.62 -5.48
N GLN A 101 18.59 -16.58 -6.64
CA GLN A 101 20.03 -16.79 -6.71
C GLN A 101 20.82 -15.70 -5.94
N GLN A 102 20.41 -14.44 -6.04
CA GLN A 102 21.05 -13.34 -5.32
C GLN A 102 20.83 -13.48 -3.80
N LEU A 103 19.62 -13.88 -3.38
CA LEU A 103 19.29 -14.12 -1.99
C LEU A 103 20.11 -15.29 -1.41
N ASP A 104 20.19 -16.40 -2.14
CA ASP A 104 20.97 -17.59 -1.75
C ASP A 104 22.46 -17.25 -1.58
N ARG A 105 23.04 -16.51 -2.54
CA ARG A 105 24.43 -16.04 -2.43
C ARG A 105 24.65 -15.15 -1.23
N TRP A 106 23.70 -14.27 -0.91
CA TRP A 106 23.81 -13.39 0.25
C TRP A 106 23.75 -14.19 1.55
N MET A 107 22.82 -15.14 1.68
CA MET A 107 22.68 -15.98 2.88
C MET A 107 23.92 -16.85 3.12
N GLN A 108 24.53 -17.39 2.06
CA GLN A 108 25.76 -18.20 2.16
C GLN A 108 27.02 -17.37 2.45
N GLY A 109 26.97 -16.05 2.27
CA GLY A 109 28.10 -15.15 2.53
C GLY A 109 28.15 -14.58 3.95
N GLU A 110 27.12 -14.84 4.79
CA GLU A 110 27.08 -14.46 6.21
C GLU A 110 27.60 -15.54 7.17
N GLU A 111 28.19 -16.64 6.65
CA GLU A 111 28.96 -17.64 7.43
C GLU A 111 30.46 -17.32 7.46
#